data_AF-R9J8J2-F1
#
_entry.id   AF-R9J8J2-F1
#
_cell.length_a   1.000
_cell.length_b   1.000
_cell.length_c   1.000
_cell.angle_alpha   90.00
_cell.angle_beta   90.00
_cell.angle_gamma   90.00
#
_symmetry.space_group_name_H-M   'P 1'
#
loop_
_entity.id
_entity.type
_entity.pdbx_description
1 polymer ?
#
loop_
_entity_poly.entity_id
_entity_poly.type
_entity_poly.pdbx_seq_one_letter_code
_entity_poly.pdbx_strand_id
1 'polypeptide(L)'
;MLFGKNLMPDGRPTMSEWPVRVWAEKELKEEFRIQARKWIKGEFEEYRFVYAPERKTAKNSYAYVFGYGKEEVLFLKKSEDGVERILLRKDQVREAAVERELLNVQLKLYYEEKKERKELIFPYVASVYYLYDPFLNWVLNLEQDFQPTQAEGENPRPEKLYHESLPMYNFSLDAYRLGNGFQEYQYHKEECRSRWMPWKKHVKEWLKIDMEKGIFEVYSEGYYKRCRYCMISED
;
A
#
# COMPACT_ATOMS: atom_id res chain seq x y z
N MET A 1 -37.50 -37.81 -2.11
CA MET A 1 -36.68 -36.80 -1.39
C MET A 1 -35.85 -36.05 -2.42
N LEU A 2 -36.19 -34.79 -2.66
CA LEU A 2 -35.61 -33.96 -3.71
C LEU A 2 -34.56 -33.01 -3.12
N PHE A 3 -33.35 -33.13 -3.67
CA PHE A 3 -32.28 -32.13 -3.82
C PHE A 3 -31.66 -31.47 -2.58
N GLY A 4 -30.40 -31.87 -2.32
CA GLY A 4 -29.42 -31.03 -1.66
C GLY A 4 -29.27 -29.71 -2.41
N LYS A 5 -29.62 -28.61 -1.74
CA LYS A 5 -29.25 -27.28 -2.20
C LYS A 5 -27.74 -27.15 -2.09
N ASN A 6 -27.06 -27.11 -3.24
CA ASN A 6 -25.80 -26.41 -3.36
C ASN A 6 -26.04 -24.97 -2.91
N LEU A 7 -25.82 -24.68 -1.63
CA LEU A 7 -25.71 -23.33 -1.12
C LEU A 7 -24.47 -22.74 -1.81
N MET A 8 -24.70 -21.92 -2.85
CA MET A 8 -23.63 -21.05 -3.34
C MET A 8 -23.10 -20.29 -2.12
N PRO A 9 -21.78 -20.34 -1.84
CA PRO A 9 -21.21 -19.55 -0.76
C PRO A 9 -21.61 -18.10 -0.93
N ASP A 10 -22.05 -17.44 0.15
CA ASP A 10 -22.31 -16.00 0.11
C ASP A 10 -21.04 -15.30 -0.38
N GLY A 11 -21.11 -14.72 -1.58
CA GLY A 11 -19.98 -14.10 -2.27
C GLY A 11 -19.72 -12.67 -1.83
N ARG A 12 -20.39 -12.20 -0.77
CA ARG A 12 -20.18 -10.87 -0.20
C ARG A 12 -18.91 -10.87 0.64
N PRO A 13 -18.08 -9.81 0.56
CA PRO A 13 -16.93 -9.67 1.46
C PRO A 13 -17.42 -9.66 2.92
N THR A 14 -16.80 -10.48 3.76
CA THR A 14 -17.05 -10.48 5.21
C THR A 14 -15.82 -9.98 5.94
N MET A 15 -15.97 -9.54 7.20
CA MET A 15 -14.83 -9.07 8.00
C MET A 15 -13.74 -10.14 8.20
N SER A 16 -14.06 -11.43 8.00
CA SER A 16 -13.06 -12.51 8.05
C SER A 16 -12.11 -12.50 6.84
N GLU A 17 -12.43 -11.74 5.79
CA GLU A 17 -11.55 -11.49 4.64
C GLU A 17 -10.70 -10.23 4.80
N TRP A 18 -10.78 -9.55 5.95
CA TRP A 18 -10.03 -8.31 6.18
C TRP A 18 -8.72 -8.61 6.89
N PRO A 19 -7.62 -7.92 6.52
CA PRO A 19 -6.39 -8.00 7.28
C PRO A 19 -6.57 -7.60 8.75
N VAL A 20 -5.83 -8.26 9.62
CA VAL A 20 -5.84 -8.04 11.07
C VAL A 20 -4.42 -7.89 11.60
N ARG A 21 -4.25 -7.04 12.61
CA ARG A 21 -3.02 -7.01 13.39
C ARG A 21 -2.90 -8.30 14.21
N VAL A 22 -1.69 -8.83 14.25
CA VAL A 22 -1.32 -9.99 15.06
C VAL A 22 -0.62 -9.47 16.32
N TRP A 23 -1.22 -9.72 17.47
CA TRP A 23 -0.74 -9.22 18.77
C TRP A 23 0.18 -10.19 19.48
N ALA A 24 -0.05 -11.48 19.25
CA ALA A 24 0.74 -12.55 19.83
C ALA A 24 1.01 -13.61 18.79
N GLU A 25 2.16 -14.25 18.93
CA GLU A 25 2.61 -15.32 18.04
C GLU A 25 1.58 -16.45 17.86
N LYS A 26 0.81 -16.77 18.91
CA LYS A 26 -0.24 -17.80 18.90
C LYS A 26 -1.41 -17.50 17.96
N GLU A 27 -1.58 -16.26 17.52
CA GLU A 27 -2.62 -15.83 16.58
C GLU A 27 -2.25 -16.15 15.12
N LEU A 28 -0.96 -16.38 14.85
CA LEU A 28 -0.52 -16.83 13.53
C LEU A 28 -0.92 -18.31 13.32
N LYS A 29 -1.37 -18.62 12.11
CA LYS A 29 -1.50 -20.01 11.66
C LYS A 29 -0.14 -20.71 11.75
N GLU A 30 -0.15 -22.00 12.09
CA GLU A 30 1.06 -22.80 12.36
C GLU A 30 2.16 -22.62 11.31
N GLU A 31 1.78 -22.72 10.04
CA GLU A 31 2.68 -22.60 8.89
C GLU A 31 3.41 -21.25 8.81
N PHE A 32 2.71 -20.15 9.12
CA PHE A 32 3.31 -18.82 9.18
C PHE A 32 4.13 -18.64 10.45
N ARG A 33 3.62 -19.15 11.58
CA ARG A 33 4.29 -19.08 12.88
C ARG A 33 5.68 -19.72 12.84
N ILE A 34 5.80 -20.90 12.23
CA ILE A 34 7.08 -21.60 12.08
C ILE A 34 8.10 -20.74 11.33
N GLN A 35 7.68 -20.02 10.28
CA GLN A 35 8.59 -19.17 9.51
C GLN A 35 8.89 -17.84 10.21
N ALA A 36 7.90 -17.24 10.88
CA ALA A 36 8.07 -16.02 11.67
C ALA A 36 9.07 -16.21 12.81
N ARG A 37 9.00 -17.36 13.53
CA ARG A 37 9.96 -17.73 14.60
C ARG A 37 11.41 -17.72 14.14
N LYS A 38 11.67 -18.13 12.91
CA LYS A 38 13.03 -18.17 12.34
C LYS A 38 13.59 -16.78 12.04
N TRP A 39 12.74 -15.76 12.02
CA TRP A 39 13.12 -14.39 11.72
C TRP A 39 13.19 -13.51 12.97
N ILE A 40 12.26 -13.67 13.91
CA ILE A 40 12.21 -12.89 15.15
C ILE A 40 13.50 -13.11 15.95
N LYS A 41 14.16 -12.01 16.30
CA LYS A 41 15.34 -11.99 17.18
C LYS A 41 14.97 -11.18 18.42
N GLY A 42 14.76 -11.83 19.57
CA GLY A 42 14.30 -11.18 20.79
C GLY A 42 12.79 -11.32 21.00
N GLU A 43 12.17 -10.29 21.58
CA GLU A 43 10.75 -10.30 21.94
C GLU A 43 9.85 -10.04 20.71
N PHE A 44 8.66 -10.64 20.70
CA PHE A 44 7.71 -10.53 19.58
C PHE A 44 7.20 -9.08 19.41
N GLU A 45 7.07 -8.36 20.52
CA GLU A 45 6.52 -7.00 20.63
C GLU A 45 7.41 -5.93 19.99
N GLU A 46 8.69 -6.25 19.76
CA GLU A 46 9.63 -5.38 19.03
C GLU A 46 9.30 -5.31 17.53
N TYR A 47 8.44 -6.22 17.06
CA TYR A 47 7.97 -6.30 15.69
C TYR A 47 6.49 -5.95 15.59
N ARG A 48 6.05 -5.64 14.38
CA ARG A 48 4.64 -5.47 14.04
C ARG A 48 4.29 -6.50 12.99
N PHE A 49 3.19 -7.20 13.20
CA PHE A 49 2.72 -8.24 12.29
C PHE A 49 1.27 -7.99 11.86
N VAL A 50 1.01 -8.26 10.59
CA VAL A 50 -0.32 -8.22 9.98
C VAL A 50 -0.54 -9.53 9.23
N TYR A 51 -1.69 -10.16 9.49
CA TYR A 51 -2.19 -11.28 8.71
C TYR A 51 -3.28 -10.79 7.76
N ALA A 52 -3.10 -11.03 6.48
CA ALA A 52 -4.06 -10.76 5.43
C ALA A 52 -4.60 -12.08 4.88
N PRO A 53 -5.89 -12.39 5.06
CA PRO A 53 -6.50 -13.59 4.50
C PRO A 53 -6.69 -13.46 2.99
N GLU A 54 -6.87 -14.60 2.31
CA GLU A 54 -7.30 -14.61 0.92
C GLU A 54 -8.74 -14.09 0.81
N ARG A 55 -8.97 -13.18 -0.13
CA ARG A 55 -10.28 -12.60 -0.42
C ARG A 55 -10.91 -13.33 -1.60
N LYS A 56 -12.05 -13.98 -1.39
CA LYS A 56 -12.77 -14.69 -2.46
C LYS A 56 -13.30 -13.75 -3.54
N THR A 57 -13.50 -12.48 -3.17
CA THR A 57 -14.07 -11.43 -4.02
C THR A 57 -13.04 -10.71 -4.88
N ALA A 58 -11.74 -10.93 -4.66
CA ALA A 58 -10.67 -10.28 -5.42
C ALA A 58 -9.88 -11.32 -6.22
N LYS A 59 -9.83 -11.11 -7.54
CA LYS A 59 -9.01 -11.94 -8.43
C LYS A 59 -7.53 -11.80 -8.04
N ASN A 60 -6.80 -12.92 -8.02
CA ASN A 60 -5.39 -12.99 -7.61
C ASN A 60 -5.14 -12.60 -6.15
N SER A 61 -6.15 -12.65 -5.28
CA SER A 61 -5.92 -12.56 -3.83
C SER A 61 -5.20 -13.81 -3.34
N TYR A 62 -4.38 -13.64 -2.32
CA TYR A 62 -3.73 -14.74 -1.61
C TYR A 62 -3.65 -14.40 -0.12
N ALA A 63 -3.54 -15.42 0.72
CA ALA A 63 -3.27 -15.23 2.13
C ALA A 63 -1.78 -14.93 2.34
N TYR A 64 -1.47 -13.94 3.17
CA TYR A 64 -0.09 -13.62 3.54
C TYR A 64 0.01 -13.08 4.96
N VAL A 65 1.21 -13.15 5.51
CA VAL A 65 1.61 -12.45 6.73
C VAL A 65 2.78 -11.56 6.36
N PHE A 66 2.78 -10.32 6.83
CA PHE A 66 4.01 -9.55 6.85
C PHE A 66 4.32 -9.08 8.26
N GLY A 67 5.62 -9.03 8.55
CA GLY A 67 6.17 -8.49 9.78
C GLY A 67 7.23 -7.45 9.44
N TYR A 68 7.35 -6.41 10.25
CA TYR A 68 8.41 -5.42 10.10
C TYR A 68 8.95 -4.96 11.46
N GLY A 69 10.24 -4.64 11.50
CA GLY A 69 10.97 -4.25 12.69
C GLY A 69 12.48 -4.47 12.51
N LYS A 70 13.30 -3.79 13.31
CA LYS A 70 14.77 -3.87 13.26
C LYS A 70 15.35 -3.79 11.83
N GLU A 71 14.89 -2.81 11.06
CA GLU A 71 15.32 -2.56 9.68
C GLU A 71 15.03 -3.69 8.66
N GLU A 72 14.18 -4.65 9.01
CA GLU A 72 13.80 -5.77 8.15
C GLU A 72 12.28 -5.88 7.97
N VAL A 73 11.88 -6.39 6.81
CA VAL A 73 10.53 -6.80 6.45
C VAL A 73 10.54 -8.29 6.15
N LEU A 74 9.77 -9.06 6.90
CA LEU A 74 9.41 -10.42 6.58
C LEU A 74 8.09 -10.44 5.81
N PHE A 75 8.05 -11.11 4.68
CA PHE A 75 6.82 -11.39 3.96
C PHE A 75 6.68 -12.90 3.74
N LEU A 76 5.53 -13.43 4.15
CA LEU A 76 5.19 -14.84 4.09
C LEU A 76 3.92 -14.98 3.28
N LYS A 77 3.99 -15.63 2.13
CA LYS A 77 2.84 -15.81 1.23
C LYS A 77 2.44 -17.28 1.19
N LYS A 78 1.15 -17.54 1.29
CA LYS A 78 0.60 -18.89 1.06
C LYS A 78 0.75 -19.26 -0.41
N SER A 79 1.34 -20.41 -0.68
CA SER A 79 1.43 -21.03 -2.01
C SER A 79 0.94 -22.48 -1.96
N GLU A 80 0.85 -23.13 -3.13
CA GLU A 80 0.50 -24.56 -3.23
C GLU A 80 1.54 -25.44 -2.51
N ASP A 81 2.83 -25.09 -2.63
CA ASP A 81 3.96 -25.81 -2.03
C ASP A 81 4.25 -25.44 -0.56
N GLY A 82 3.41 -24.61 0.06
CA GLY A 82 3.54 -24.22 1.47
C GLY A 82 3.56 -22.70 1.68
N VAL A 83 4.63 -22.20 2.30
CA VAL A 83 4.79 -20.77 2.61
C VAL A 83 6.05 -20.26 1.91
N GLU A 84 5.85 -19.41 0.91
CA GLU A 84 6.92 -18.64 0.27
C GLU A 84 7.39 -17.56 1.25
N ARG A 85 8.71 -17.46 1.44
CA ARG A 85 9.33 -16.49 2.35
C ARG A 85 10.19 -15.51 1.57
N ILE A 86 9.92 -14.22 1.77
CA ILE A 86 10.73 -13.11 1.28
C ILE A 86 11.22 -12.32 2.51
N LEU A 87 12.52 -12.04 2.56
CA LEU A 87 13.14 -11.19 3.57
C LEU A 87 13.75 -10.01 2.84
N LEU A 88 13.37 -8.81 3.25
CA LEU A 88 13.76 -7.55 2.63
C LEU A 88 14.32 -6.64 3.70
N ARG A 89 15.52 -6.10 3.52
CA ARG A 89 15.99 -5.02 4.37
C ARG A 89 15.37 -3.69 3.92
N LYS A 90 15.09 -2.82 4.89
CA LYS A 90 14.45 -1.53 4.64
C LYS A 90 15.27 -0.65 3.70
N ASP A 91 16.60 -0.68 3.83
CA ASP A 91 17.57 0.05 2.99
C ASP A 91 17.55 -0.35 1.51
N GLN A 92 17.02 -1.53 1.17
CA GLN A 92 16.90 -1.99 -0.21
C GLN A 92 15.71 -1.38 -0.95
N VAL A 93 14.72 -0.83 -0.22
CA VAL A 93 13.54 -0.24 -0.83
C VAL A 93 13.92 1.10 -1.46
N ARG A 94 13.65 1.26 -2.76
CA ARG A 94 13.89 2.50 -3.51
C ARG A 94 12.62 3.25 -3.84
N GLU A 95 11.50 2.54 -3.92
CA GLU A 95 10.21 3.15 -4.18
C GLU A 95 9.10 2.38 -3.47
N ALA A 96 8.11 3.11 -2.96
CA ALA A 96 6.84 2.55 -2.53
C ALA A 96 5.71 3.10 -3.40
N ALA A 97 4.68 2.31 -3.65
CA ALA A 97 3.49 2.76 -4.35
C ALA A 97 2.21 2.25 -3.68
N VAL A 98 1.17 3.07 -3.64
CA VAL A 98 -0.16 2.68 -3.18
C VAL A 98 -1.11 2.86 -4.35
N GLU A 99 -1.59 1.73 -4.87
CA GLU A 99 -2.60 1.67 -5.93
C GLU A 99 -3.95 1.33 -5.32
N ARG A 100 -4.98 2.08 -5.70
CA ARG A 100 -6.34 1.89 -5.20
C ARG A 100 -7.33 1.96 -6.35
N GLU A 101 -8.21 0.98 -6.41
CA GLU A 101 -9.42 1.03 -7.21
C GLU A 101 -10.60 0.63 -6.31
N LEU A 102 -11.46 1.60 -6.00
CA LEU A 102 -12.57 1.43 -5.05
C LEU A 102 -12.09 0.92 -3.67
N LEU A 103 -12.42 -0.32 -3.32
CA LEU A 103 -12.04 -0.99 -2.07
C LEU A 103 -10.75 -1.82 -2.21
N ASN A 104 -10.28 -2.08 -3.43
CA ASN A 104 -9.09 -2.88 -3.67
C ASN A 104 -7.87 -1.96 -3.59
N VAL A 105 -6.95 -2.26 -2.69
CA VAL A 105 -5.70 -1.53 -2.54
C VAL A 105 -4.53 -2.48 -2.67
N GLN A 106 -3.44 -2.01 -3.26
CA GLN A 106 -2.15 -2.67 -3.29
C GLN A 106 -1.10 -1.68 -2.82
N LEU A 107 -0.47 -1.97 -1.69
CA LEU A 107 0.81 -1.38 -1.35
C LEU A 107 1.89 -2.19 -2.08
N LYS A 108 2.80 -1.52 -2.76
CA LYS A 108 3.88 -2.14 -3.53
C LYS A 108 5.21 -1.56 -3.07
N LEU A 109 6.19 -2.42 -2.86
CA LEU A 109 7.56 -2.03 -2.60
C LEU A 109 8.41 -2.44 -3.80
N TYR A 110 9.15 -1.49 -4.36
CA TYR A 110 10.18 -1.74 -5.36
C TYR A 110 11.54 -1.67 -4.69
N TYR A 111 12.28 -2.75 -4.81
CA TYR A 111 13.56 -2.92 -4.13
C TYR A 111 14.60 -3.50 -5.08
N GLU A 112 15.87 -3.27 -4.75
CA GLU A 112 16.99 -3.83 -5.50
C GLU A 112 17.54 -5.08 -4.81
N GLU A 113 17.64 -6.17 -5.58
CA GLU A 113 18.32 -7.38 -5.16
C GLU A 113 19.23 -7.85 -6.28
N LYS A 114 20.53 -8.01 -6.01
CA LYS A 114 21.53 -8.44 -7.00
C LYS A 114 21.51 -7.61 -8.30
N LYS A 115 21.28 -6.30 -8.19
CA LYS A 115 21.15 -5.33 -9.31
C LYS A 115 19.90 -5.53 -10.19
N GLU A 116 18.96 -6.35 -9.76
CA GLU A 116 17.65 -6.47 -10.39
C GLU A 116 16.60 -5.73 -9.55
N ARG A 117 15.77 -4.95 -10.24
CA ARG A 117 14.60 -4.32 -9.61
C ARG A 117 13.51 -5.37 -9.45
N LYS A 118 13.07 -5.59 -8.22
CA LYS A 118 11.99 -6.50 -7.86
C LYS A 118 10.81 -5.74 -7.27
N GLU A 119 9.66 -6.41 -7.25
CA GLU A 119 8.40 -5.88 -6.72
C GLU A 119 7.86 -6.83 -5.66
N LEU A 120 7.42 -6.28 -4.54
CA LEU A 120 6.68 -6.98 -3.49
C LEU A 120 5.32 -6.31 -3.31
N ILE A 121 4.24 -7.08 -3.45
CA ILE A 121 2.87 -6.57 -3.45
C ILE A 121 2.14 -7.02 -2.18
N PHE A 122 1.44 -6.09 -1.55
CA PHE A 122 0.62 -6.28 -0.37
C PHE A 122 -0.83 -5.89 -0.72
N PRO A 123 -1.66 -6.83 -1.20
CA PRO A 123 -3.06 -6.53 -1.50
C PRO A 123 -3.90 -6.47 -0.22
N TYR A 124 -4.72 -5.43 -0.07
CA TYR A 124 -5.61 -5.26 1.08
C TYR A 124 -6.91 -4.52 0.73
N VAL A 125 -7.80 -4.42 1.73
CA VAL A 125 -9.07 -3.67 1.60
C VAL A 125 -8.85 -2.25 2.12
N ALA A 126 -9.35 -1.24 1.39
CA ALA A 126 -9.14 0.17 1.73
C ALA A 126 -9.55 0.56 3.17
N SER A 127 -10.52 -0.14 3.77
CA SER A 127 -11.01 0.14 5.14
C SER A 127 -9.99 -0.17 6.24
N VAL A 128 -8.95 -0.95 5.96
CA VAL A 128 -7.91 -1.31 6.93
C VAL A 128 -6.57 -0.60 6.69
N TYR A 129 -6.62 0.59 6.08
CA TYR A 129 -5.42 1.42 5.82
C TYR A 129 -4.59 1.66 7.10
N TYR A 130 -5.22 1.75 8.27
CA TYR A 130 -4.55 1.92 9.57
C TYR A 130 -3.57 0.79 9.93
N LEU A 131 -3.60 -0.36 9.24
CA LEU A 131 -2.61 -1.44 9.39
C LEU A 131 -1.40 -1.28 8.45
N TYR A 132 -1.56 -0.54 7.35
CA TYR A 132 -0.58 -0.41 6.27
C TYR A 132 0.09 0.97 6.25
N ASP A 133 -0.62 2.02 6.65
CA ASP A 133 -0.06 3.38 6.74
C ASP A 133 1.14 3.45 7.70
N PRO A 134 1.10 2.82 8.90
CA PRO A 134 2.27 2.77 9.77
C PRO A 134 3.46 2.02 9.15
N PHE A 135 3.18 0.97 8.37
CA PHE A 135 4.20 0.24 7.64
C PHE A 135 4.81 1.08 6.52
N LEU A 136 3.98 1.76 5.73
CA LEU A 136 4.43 2.69 4.69
C LEU A 136 5.27 3.82 5.29
N ASN A 137 4.82 4.44 6.38
CA ASN A 137 5.56 5.47 7.10
C ASN A 137 6.93 4.94 7.55
N TRP A 138 6.98 3.76 8.16
CA TRP A 138 8.22 3.14 8.60
C TRP A 138 9.18 2.86 7.44
N VAL A 139 8.68 2.34 6.31
CA VAL A 139 9.49 2.11 5.09
C VAL A 139 10.06 3.43 4.55
N LEU A 140 9.30 4.52 4.63
CA LEU A 140 9.72 5.85 4.20
C LEU A 140 10.55 6.63 5.23
N ASN A 141 11.09 5.96 6.27
CA ASN A 141 11.87 6.57 7.33
C ASN A 141 11.12 7.71 8.07
N LEU A 142 9.86 7.46 8.41
CA LEU A 142 9.02 8.31 9.26
C LEU A 142 8.64 7.57 10.54
N GLU A 143 8.18 8.33 11.53
CA GLU A 143 7.48 7.75 12.68
C GLU A 143 6.22 7.00 12.22
N GLN A 144 5.94 5.86 12.84
CA GLN A 144 4.83 4.98 12.41
C GLN A 144 3.46 5.68 12.49
N ASP A 145 3.27 6.58 13.44
CA ASP A 145 2.05 7.36 13.64
C ASP A 145 2.05 8.72 12.90
N PHE A 146 3.06 9.00 12.06
CA PHE A 146 3.13 10.22 11.25
C PHE A 146 1.82 10.48 10.49
N GLN A 147 1.28 11.69 10.66
CA GLN A 147 0.07 12.16 10.00
C GLN A 147 0.40 13.29 9.01
N PRO A 148 0.20 13.08 7.70
CA PRO A 148 0.42 14.14 6.71
C PRO A 148 -0.35 15.45 6.98
N THR A 149 -1.52 15.36 7.60
CA THR A 149 -2.36 16.53 7.96
C THR A 149 -1.73 17.43 9.00
N GLN A 150 -0.87 16.90 9.89
CA GLN A 150 -0.16 17.71 10.87
C GLN A 150 0.93 18.53 10.18
N ALA A 151 1.70 17.90 9.28
CA ALA A 151 2.73 18.57 8.50
C ALA A 151 2.16 19.65 7.57
N GLU A 152 1.00 19.38 6.95
CA GLU A 152 0.29 20.36 6.11
C GLU A 152 -0.18 21.59 6.89
N GLY A 153 -0.47 21.46 8.19
CA GLY A 153 -0.88 22.59 9.02
C GLY A 153 0.23 23.64 9.19
N GLU A 154 1.49 23.22 9.14
CA GLU A 154 2.65 24.11 9.24
C GLU A 154 3.03 24.71 7.87
N ASN A 155 2.95 23.90 6.82
CA ASN A 155 3.25 24.31 5.45
C ASN A 155 2.07 23.92 4.55
N PRO A 156 1.12 24.83 4.26
CA PRO A 156 -0.05 24.51 3.46
C PRO A 156 0.28 24.16 2.00
N ARG A 157 -0.54 23.29 1.41
CA ARG A 157 -0.49 22.97 -0.03
C ARG A 157 -0.79 24.23 -0.88
N PRO A 158 -0.30 24.29 -2.14
CA PRO A 158 -0.52 25.44 -3.01
C PRO A 158 -2.02 25.59 -3.34
N GLU A 159 -2.58 26.77 -3.05
CA GLU A 159 -3.98 27.10 -3.37
C GLU A 159 -4.26 26.99 -4.88
N LYS A 160 -3.26 27.29 -5.71
CA LYS A 160 -3.35 27.12 -7.17
C LYS A 160 -3.78 25.70 -7.56
N LEU A 161 -3.25 24.68 -6.89
CA LEU A 161 -3.56 23.28 -7.18
C LEU A 161 -5.02 22.96 -6.87
N TYR A 162 -5.61 23.57 -5.83
CA TYR A 162 -7.03 23.43 -5.49
C TYR A 162 -7.93 23.89 -6.64
N HIS A 163 -7.56 24.99 -7.30
CA HIS A 163 -8.30 25.52 -8.45
C HIS A 163 -8.04 24.77 -9.76
N GLU A 164 -6.87 24.15 -9.92
CA GLU A 164 -6.53 23.36 -11.10
C GLU A 164 -7.13 21.94 -11.08
N SER A 165 -7.16 21.32 -9.91
CA SER A 165 -7.70 19.97 -9.69
C SER A 165 -7.93 19.68 -8.20
N LEU A 166 -9.20 19.64 -7.79
CA LEU A 166 -9.57 19.20 -6.44
C LEU A 166 -9.10 17.77 -6.12
N PRO A 167 -9.17 16.78 -7.04
CA PRO A 167 -8.56 15.47 -6.82
C PRO A 167 -7.05 15.54 -6.53
N MET A 168 -6.27 16.22 -7.38
CA MET A 168 -4.82 16.32 -7.20
C MET A 168 -4.45 17.09 -5.94
N TYR A 169 -5.19 18.16 -5.62
CA TYR A 169 -5.04 18.86 -4.34
C TYR A 169 -5.19 17.89 -3.17
N ASN A 170 -6.28 17.12 -3.12
CA ASN A 170 -6.51 16.16 -2.05
C ASN A 170 -5.45 15.06 -2.00
N PHE A 171 -5.06 14.51 -3.15
CA PHE A 171 -4.09 13.41 -3.19
C PHE A 171 -2.66 13.86 -2.92
N SER A 172 -2.32 15.12 -3.19
CA SER A 172 -1.01 15.69 -2.88
C SER A 172 -0.70 15.76 -1.38
N LEU A 173 -1.70 15.59 -0.50
CA LEU A 173 -1.46 15.44 0.94
C LEU A 173 -0.52 14.27 1.25
N ASP A 174 -0.57 13.20 0.45
CA ASP A 174 0.33 12.05 0.64
C ASP A 174 1.82 12.43 0.42
N ALA A 175 2.12 13.51 -0.31
CA ALA A 175 3.48 13.97 -0.61
C ALA A 175 4.29 14.32 0.64
N TYR A 176 3.64 14.75 1.73
CA TYR A 176 4.29 15.11 3.00
C TYR A 176 5.05 13.95 3.65
N ARG A 177 4.84 12.70 3.21
CA ARG A 177 5.70 11.58 3.61
C ARG A 177 7.14 11.71 3.10
N LEU A 178 7.39 12.55 2.10
CA LEU A 178 8.71 12.79 1.53
C LEU A 178 9.29 14.17 1.85
N GLY A 179 8.65 15.00 2.68
CA GLY A 179 9.18 16.31 3.05
C GLY A 179 8.15 17.19 3.75
N ASN A 180 8.55 18.40 4.14
CA ASN A 180 7.74 19.22 5.05
C ASN A 180 6.71 20.11 4.34
N GLY A 181 6.75 20.21 3.01
CA GLY A 181 5.80 20.99 2.20
C GLY A 181 6.28 21.15 0.77
N PHE A 182 5.44 21.74 -0.09
CA PHE A 182 5.77 22.06 -1.47
C PHE A 182 4.98 23.27 -1.96
N GLN A 183 5.58 24.06 -2.86
CA GLN A 183 4.92 25.16 -3.57
C GLN A 183 4.89 24.95 -5.09
N GLU A 184 5.96 24.37 -5.62
CA GLU A 184 6.09 24.03 -7.03
C GLU A 184 5.66 22.59 -7.31
N TYR A 185 5.07 22.35 -8.48
CA TYR A 185 4.62 21.05 -8.92
C TYR A 185 4.43 21.01 -10.44
N GLN A 186 4.42 19.81 -11.01
CA GLN A 186 4.11 19.56 -12.41
C GLN A 186 2.75 18.88 -12.49
N TYR A 187 1.78 19.52 -13.15
CA TYR A 187 0.43 19.01 -13.31
C TYR A 187 0.08 18.86 -14.80
N HIS A 188 -0.47 17.70 -15.15
CA HIS A 188 -0.94 17.39 -16.50
C HIS A 188 -2.30 16.70 -16.43
N LYS A 189 -3.17 16.98 -17.41
CA LYS A 189 -4.48 16.33 -17.54
C LYS A 189 -4.79 15.98 -18.98
N GLU A 190 -5.49 14.87 -19.17
CA GLU A 190 -5.98 14.42 -20.48
C GLU A 190 -7.47 14.10 -20.40
N GLU A 191 -8.25 14.71 -21.30
CA GLU A 191 -9.65 14.34 -21.51
C GLU A 191 -9.74 13.15 -22.47
N CYS A 192 -10.20 12.02 -21.95
CA CYS A 192 -10.45 10.83 -22.73
C CYS A 192 -11.96 10.64 -22.96
N ARG A 193 -12.33 10.20 -24.17
CA ARG A 193 -13.70 9.73 -24.45
C ARG A 193 -13.73 8.23 -24.41
N SER A 194 -14.74 7.66 -23.77
CA SER A 194 -14.93 6.20 -23.82
C SER A 194 -15.22 5.79 -25.28
N ARG A 195 -14.47 4.78 -25.77
CA ARG A 195 -14.73 4.16 -27.08
C ARG A 195 -16.17 3.62 -27.19
N TRP A 196 -16.72 3.11 -26.08
CA TRP A 196 -18.03 2.47 -26.02
C TRP A 196 -19.16 3.42 -25.63
N MET A 197 -18.84 4.55 -24.97
CA MET A 197 -19.79 5.60 -24.64
C MET A 197 -19.17 6.96 -24.98
N PRO A 198 -19.23 7.40 -26.26
CA PRO A 198 -18.54 8.61 -26.71
C PRO A 198 -18.97 9.90 -26.01
N TRP A 199 -20.18 9.90 -25.42
CA TRP A 199 -20.70 11.00 -24.59
C TRP A 199 -20.10 11.01 -23.17
N LYS A 200 -19.53 9.90 -22.70
CA LYS A 200 -18.89 9.79 -21.40
C LYS A 200 -17.43 10.20 -21.52
N LYS A 201 -17.14 11.42 -21.05
CA LYS A 201 -15.77 11.87 -20.80
C LYS A 201 -15.26 11.29 -19.49
N HIS A 202 -13.99 10.93 -19.46
CA HIS A 202 -13.24 10.70 -18.22
C HIS A 202 -11.93 11.46 -18.31
N VAL A 203 -11.40 11.86 -17.16
CA VAL A 203 -10.17 12.62 -17.07
C VAL A 203 -9.11 11.71 -16.50
N LYS A 204 -7.92 11.77 -17.10
CA LYS A 204 -6.68 11.26 -16.53
C LYS A 204 -5.88 12.44 -16.02
N GLU A 205 -5.33 12.32 -14.81
CA GLU A 205 -4.59 13.39 -14.18
C GLU A 205 -3.27 12.84 -13.64
N TRP A 206 -2.21 13.63 -13.79
CA TRP A 206 -0.88 13.35 -13.28
C TRP A 206 -0.39 14.57 -12.51
N LEU A 207 0.15 14.33 -11.34
CA LEU A 207 0.84 15.33 -10.54
C LEU A 207 2.19 14.75 -10.12
N LYS A 208 3.25 15.54 -10.31
CA LYS A 208 4.59 15.24 -9.82
C LYS A 208 5.06 16.39 -8.93
N ILE A 209 5.59 16.06 -7.77
CA ILE A 209 6.11 17.00 -6.77
C ILE A 209 7.50 16.54 -6.37
N ASP A 210 8.49 17.41 -6.53
CA ASP A 210 9.83 17.19 -6.01
C ASP A 210 9.84 17.60 -4.52
N MET A 211 10.17 16.65 -3.65
CA MET A 211 10.20 16.78 -2.19
C MET A 211 11.62 16.57 -1.66
N GLU A 212 11.87 16.94 -0.41
CA GLU A 212 13.19 16.85 0.23
C GLU A 212 13.82 15.45 0.18
N LYS A 213 13.02 14.40 0.42
CA LYS A 213 13.47 13.00 0.47
C LYS A 213 13.27 12.25 -0.85
N GLY A 214 12.74 12.90 -1.89
CA GLY A 214 12.34 12.19 -3.10
C GLY A 214 11.29 12.85 -3.96
N ILE A 215 10.77 12.08 -4.89
CA ILE A 215 9.73 12.53 -5.82
C ILE A 215 8.43 11.83 -5.45
N PHE A 216 7.39 12.63 -5.21
CA PHE A 216 6.03 12.14 -5.10
C PHE A 216 5.33 12.25 -6.45
N GLU A 217 4.71 11.17 -6.90
CA GLU A 217 3.88 11.16 -8.10
C GLU A 217 2.50 10.63 -7.75
N VAL A 218 1.45 11.27 -8.27
CA VAL A 218 0.11 10.71 -8.26
C VAL A 218 -0.51 10.70 -9.64
N TYR A 219 -1.15 9.58 -9.95
CA TYR A 219 -1.97 9.38 -11.13
C TYR A 219 -3.40 9.05 -10.70
N SER A 220 -4.39 9.58 -11.42
CA SER A 220 -5.78 9.15 -11.26
C SER A 220 -6.53 9.03 -12.58
N GLU A 221 -7.39 8.02 -12.65
CA GLU A 221 -8.32 7.78 -13.76
C GLU A 221 -9.60 7.11 -13.23
N GLY A 222 -10.73 7.81 -13.29
CA GLY A 222 -11.99 7.28 -12.77
C GLY A 222 -11.90 6.96 -11.27
N TYR A 223 -12.02 5.68 -10.92
CA TYR A 223 -11.88 5.22 -9.52
C TYR A 223 -10.46 4.73 -9.19
N TYR A 224 -9.58 4.66 -10.17
CA TYR A 224 -8.20 4.25 -9.99
C TYR A 224 -7.35 5.45 -9.55
N LYS A 225 -6.56 5.26 -8.49
CA LYS A 225 -5.53 6.18 -7.99
C LYS A 225 -4.24 5.39 -7.78
N ARG A 226 -3.10 5.98 -8.15
CA ARG A 226 -1.78 5.48 -7.79
C ARG A 226 -0.94 6.61 -7.22
N CYS A 227 -0.55 6.51 -5.95
CA CYS A 227 0.49 7.35 -5.34
C CYS A 227 1.82 6.59 -5.38
N ARG A 228 2.92 7.25 -5.77
CA ARG A 228 4.28 6.70 -5.78
C ARG A 228 5.20 7.61 -4.97
N TYR A 229 6.09 6.97 -4.23
CA TYR A 229 7.10 7.59 -3.38
C TYR A 229 8.47 7.12 -3.84
N CYS A 230 9.14 7.90 -4.68
CA CYS A 230 10.47 7.58 -5.20
C CYS A 230 11.52 8.22 -4.29
N MET A 231 12.25 7.42 -3.50
CA MET A 231 13.21 7.93 -2.52
C MET A 231 14.55 8.25 -3.17
N ILE A 232 15.20 9.32 -2.73
CA ILE A 232 16.60 9.60 -3.09
C ILE A 232 17.47 8.59 -2.36
N SER A 233 18.46 8.00 -3.05
CA SER A 233 19.48 7.21 -2.37
C SER A 233 20.36 8.18 -1.58
N GLU A 234 20.42 8.04 -0.26
CA GLU A 234 21.51 8.63 0.50
C GLU A 234 22.78 7.89 0.07
N ASP A 235 23.70 8.59 -0.59
CA ASP A 235 25.03 8.11 -0.97
C ASP A 235 25.97 8.02 0.26
#